data_AF-A0A2I6S9D1-F1
#
_entry.id   AF-A0A2I6S9D1-F1
#
_cell.length_a   1.000
_cell.length_b   1.000
_cell.length_c   1.000
_cell.angle_alpha   90.00
_cell.angle_beta   90.00
_cell.angle_gamma   90.00
#
_symmetry.space_group_name_H-M   'P 1'
#
loop_
_entity.id
_entity.type
_entity.pdbx_description
1 polymer ?
#
loop_
_entity_poly.entity_id
_entity_poly.type
_entity_poly.pdbx_seq_one_letter_code
_entity_poly.pdbx_strand_id
1 'polypeptide(L)'
;MKEAATIQELFDCEVLSLPWRQSVAGRKPEYEDIQPYAATPLRPERESHLKSWYEPCVASVPLVYGRLICQRANICYDIRLRKVYKKLLLWGAVGLTAFAFVIGVATNLAFRDMVLSVFVPVAPMLGWVIREHRSQIETIISLQQLKDAFDELWEKALRGDGDLDIESGARDLQDRIFQHRTNNPLIFDWIYDLLRKENEDGTRAAAEQLVGQVQRVLNKESAA
;
A
#
# COMPACT_ATOMS: atom_id res chain seq x y z
N MET A 1 14.46 -4.25 1.65
CA MET A 1 13.04 -4.39 1.28
C MET A 1 12.44 -5.68 1.83
N LYS A 2 13.03 -6.86 1.55
CA LYS A 2 12.50 -8.14 2.03
C LYS A 2 12.32 -8.19 3.55
N GLU A 3 13.32 -7.81 4.32
CA GLU A 3 13.27 -7.80 5.79
C GLU A 3 12.13 -6.94 6.36
N ALA A 4 12.01 -5.68 5.93
CA ALA A 4 10.89 -4.81 6.33
C ALA A 4 9.52 -5.40 5.94
N ALA A 5 9.40 -5.97 4.74
CA ALA A 5 8.17 -6.64 4.30
C ALA A 5 7.86 -7.88 5.15
N THR A 6 8.88 -8.65 5.57
CA THR A 6 8.74 -9.82 6.43
C THR A 6 8.32 -9.43 7.85
N ILE A 7 8.84 -8.32 8.40
CA ILE A 7 8.39 -7.78 9.70
C ILE A 7 6.94 -7.31 9.62
N GLN A 8 6.56 -6.62 8.53
CA GLN A 8 5.16 -6.23 8.31
C GLN A 8 4.24 -7.44 8.14
N GLU A 9 4.71 -8.49 7.48
CA GLU A 9 3.97 -9.74 7.34
C GLU A 9 3.76 -10.43 8.67
N LEU A 10 4.77 -10.41 9.55
CA LEU A 10 4.65 -10.91 10.91
C LEU A 10 3.57 -10.13 11.67
N PHE A 11 3.62 -8.80 11.61
CA PHE A 11 2.60 -7.94 12.23
C PHE A 11 1.19 -8.25 11.72
N ASP A 12 0.99 -8.28 10.39
CA ASP A 12 -0.30 -8.57 9.79
C ASP A 12 -0.79 -9.98 10.16
N CYS A 13 0.09 -10.99 10.17
CA CYS A 13 -0.28 -12.35 10.57
C CYS A 13 -0.75 -12.43 12.01
N GLU A 14 -0.04 -11.79 12.94
CA GLU A 14 -0.40 -11.81 14.37
C GLU A 14 -1.71 -11.05 14.60
N VAL A 15 -1.86 -9.84 14.06
CA VAL A 15 -3.06 -9.00 14.25
C VAL A 15 -4.29 -9.63 13.59
N LEU A 16 -4.13 -10.19 12.39
CA LEU A 16 -5.22 -10.82 11.66
C LEU A 16 -5.42 -12.29 12.04
N SER A 17 -4.63 -12.82 12.98
CA SER A 17 -4.65 -14.23 13.38
C SER A 17 -4.58 -15.18 12.17
N LEU A 18 -3.66 -14.91 11.25
CA LEU A 18 -3.40 -15.73 10.06
C LEU A 18 -2.17 -16.62 10.30
N PRO A 19 -2.15 -17.88 9.81
CA PRO A 19 -1.00 -18.74 9.97
C PRO A 19 0.21 -18.20 9.20
N TRP A 20 1.40 -18.36 9.77
CA TRP A 20 2.65 -18.04 9.08
C TRP A 20 2.96 -19.08 7.99
N ARG A 21 3.13 -18.63 6.74
CA ARG A 21 3.42 -19.53 5.61
C ARG A 21 4.90 -19.47 5.22
N GLN A 22 5.70 -20.39 5.78
CA GLN A 22 7.15 -20.43 5.55
C GLN A 22 7.54 -20.61 4.08
N SER A 23 6.74 -21.33 3.29
CA SER A 23 6.99 -21.51 1.85
C SER A 23 6.92 -20.21 1.04
N VAL A 24 6.27 -19.16 1.58
CA VAL A 24 6.14 -17.85 0.93
C VAL A 24 7.04 -16.82 1.61
N ALA A 25 6.92 -16.66 2.93
CA ALA A 25 7.61 -15.61 3.68
C ALA A 25 9.02 -16.01 4.18
N GLY A 26 9.36 -17.31 4.11
CA GLY A 26 10.61 -17.85 4.65
C GLY A 26 10.57 -18.06 6.16
N ARG A 27 11.74 -17.98 6.80
CA ARG A 27 11.86 -18.05 8.27
C ARG A 27 11.09 -16.90 8.92
N LYS A 28 10.29 -17.21 9.95
CA LYS A 28 9.63 -16.20 10.79
C LYS A 28 10.72 -15.35 11.48
N PRO A 29 10.66 -14.01 11.43
CA PRO A 29 11.62 -13.16 12.15
C PRO A 29 11.64 -13.48 13.64
N GLU A 30 12.84 -13.49 14.22
CA GLU A 30 13.05 -13.62 15.66
C GLU A 30 13.10 -12.23 16.31
N TYR A 31 13.05 -12.18 17.64
CA TYR A 31 13.06 -10.91 18.37
C TYR A 31 14.35 -10.13 18.12
N GLU A 32 15.46 -10.82 17.96
CA GLU A 32 16.78 -10.29 17.63
C GLU A 32 16.79 -9.60 16.26
N ASP A 33 15.96 -10.05 15.31
CA ASP A 33 15.82 -9.42 13.99
C ASP A 33 14.99 -8.11 14.07
N ILE A 34 14.09 -8.02 15.06
CA ILE A 34 13.16 -6.88 15.22
C ILE A 34 13.75 -5.80 16.14
N GLN A 35 14.53 -6.21 17.14
CA GLN A 35 15.05 -5.34 18.20
C GLN A 35 15.77 -4.10 17.66
N PRO A 36 16.63 -4.16 16.62
CA PRO A 36 17.32 -2.98 16.11
C PRO A 36 16.36 -1.89 15.62
N TYR A 37 15.18 -2.28 15.13
CA TYR A 37 14.14 -1.37 14.63
C TYR A 37 13.21 -0.88 15.74
N ALA A 38 13.03 -1.67 16.79
CA ALA A 38 12.19 -1.34 17.94
C ALA A 38 12.93 -0.58 19.06
N ALA A 39 14.27 -0.61 19.06
CA ALA A 39 15.09 -0.03 20.12
C ALA A 39 14.99 1.50 20.22
N THR A 40 14.64 2.17 19.11
CA THR A 40 14.44 3.62 19.12
C THR A 40 12.98 3.92 19.44
N PRO A 41 12.69 4.64 20.55
CA PRO A 41 11.32 4.99 20.89
C PRO A 41 10.69 5.83 19.79
N LEU A 42 9.47 5.48 19.42
CA LEU A 42 8.70 6.24 18.45
C LEU A 42 8.27 7.57 19.05
N ARG A 43 8.14 8.58 18.20
CA ARG A 43 7.44 9.82 18.57
C ARG A 43 6.00 9.44 18.98
N PRO A 44 5.41 10.07 20.02
CA PRO A 44 4.07 9.73 20.49
C PRO A 44 3.00 9.73 19.38
N GLU A 45 3.08 10.69 18.46
CA GLU A 45 2.22 10.77 17.27
C GLU A 45 2.35 9.53 16.38
N ARG A 46 3.58 9.07 16.12
CA ARG A 46 3.85 7.90 15.28
C ARG A 46 3.42 6.61 15.99
N GLU A 47 3.54 6.56 17.31
CA GLU A 47 3.05 5.42 18.10
C GLU A 47 1.51 5.34 18.08
N SER A 48 0.81 6.46 18.28
CA SER A 48 -0.66 6.47 18.20
C SER A 48 -1.16 6.02 16.84
N HIS A 49 -0.48 6.47 15.78
CA HIS A 49 -0.74 6.09 14.40
C HIS A 49 -0.58 4.59 14.13
N LEU A 50 0.37 3.91 14.78
CA LEU A 50 0.53 2.46 14.64
C LEU A 50 -0.51 1.69 15.45
N LYS A 51 -0.89 2.19 16.64
CA LYS A 51 -1.95 1.56 17.45
C LYS A 51 -3.30 1.60 16.76
N SER A 52 -3.58 2.65 16.00
CA SER A 52 -4.80 2.78 15.19
C SER A 52 -4.57 2.46 13.71
N TRP A 53 -3.60 1.58 13.39
CA TRP A 53 -3.32 1.22 11.98
C TRP A 53 -4.54 0.63 11.26
N TYR A 54 -5.31 -0.19 11.98
CA TYR A 54 -6.62 -0.66 11.55
C TYR A 54 -7.73 0.06 12.31
N GLU A 55 -8.82 0.33 11.59
CA GLU A 55 -9.94 1.10 12.13
C GLU A 55 -10.62 0.35 13.28
N PRO A 56 -10.85 0.98 14.44
CA PRO A 56 -11.44 0.31 15.61
C PRO A 56 -12.82 -0.30 15.34
N CYS A 57 -13.59 0.24 14.39
CA CYS A 57 -14.91 -0.28 14.02
C CYS A 57 -14.85 -1.72 13.48
N VAL A 58 -13.71 -2.16 12.96
CA VAL A 58 -13.50 -3.51 12.43
C VAL A 58 -13.59 -4.56 13.54
N ALA A 59 -13.29 -4.21 14.80
CA ALA A 59 -13.43 -5.13 15.94
C ALA A 59 -14.89 -5.47 16.28
N SER A 60 -15.88 -4.79 15.67
CA SER A 60 -17.31 -5.05 15.89
C SER A 60 -17.91 -6.17 15.04
N VAL A 61 -17.12 -6.78 14.15
CA VAL A 61 -17.54 -7.89 13.29
C VAL A 61 -16.71 -9.15 13.56
N PRO A 62 -17.21 -10.35 13.22
CA PRO A 62 -16.44 -11.58 13.34
C PRO A 62 -15.09 -11.49 12.62
N LEU A 63 -14.09 -12.18 13.19
CA LEU A 63 -12.70 -12.13 12.74
C LEU A 63 -12.53 -12.43 11.24
N VAL A 64 -13.34 -13.35 10.70
CA VAL A 64 -13.36 -13.69 9.26
C VAL A 64 -13.55 -12.44 8.39
N TYR A 65 -14.53 -11.60 8.72
CA TYR A 65 -14.77 -10.34 8.01
C TYR A 65 -13.73 -9.28 8.34
N GLY A 66 -13.32 -9.19 9.61
CA GLY A 66 -12.34 -8.22 10.06
C GLY A 66 -11.00 -8.34 9.31
N ARG A 67 -10.52 -9.58 9.13
CA ARG A 67 -9.34 -9.92 8.32
C ARG A 67 -9.41 -9.31 6.92
N LEU A 68 -10.51 -9.57 6.22
CA LEU A 68 -10.71 -9.12 4.83
C LEU A 68 -10.77 -7.59 4.75
N ILE A 69 -11.45 -6.91 5.68
CA ILE A 69 -11.54 -5.45 5.73
C ILE A 69 -10.15 -4.83 5.89
N CYS A 70 -9.34 -5.37 6.82
CA CYS A 70 -7.96 -4.94 7.07
C CYS A 70 -7.06 -5.13 5.84
N GLN A 71 -7.16 -6.28 5.16
CA GLN A 71 -6.40 -6.57 3.94
C GLN A 71 -6.78 -5.63 2.80
N ARG A 72 -8.07 -5.39 2.60
CA ARG A 72 -8.57 -4.42 1.62
C ARG A 72 -8.07 -3.01 1.91
N ALA A 73 -8.04 -2.60 3.18
CA ALA A 73 -7.49 -1.31 3.58
C ALA A 73 -6.03 -1.17 3.16
N ASN A 74 -5.20 -2.18 3.44
CA ASN A 74 -3.80 -2.23 3.01
C ASN A 74 -3.66 -2.10 1.48
N ILE A 75 -4.43 -2.86 0.70
CA ILE A 75 -4.41 -2.82 -0.78
C ILE A 75 -4.80 -1.43 -1.29
N CYS A 76 -5.93 -0.88 -0.81
CA CYS A 76 -6.45 0.39 -1.28
C CYS A 76 -5.54 1.57 -0.90
N TYR A 77 -4.91 1.49 0.28
CA TYR A 77 -3.94 2.48 0.73
C TYR A 77 -2.76 2.57 -0.26
N ASP A 78 -2.17 1.42 -0.63
CA ASP A 78 -1.03 1.39 -1.56
C ASP A 78 -1.42 1.85 -2.97
N ILE A 79 -2.62 1.48 -3.45
CA ILE A 79 -3.15 1.99 -4.74
C ILE A 79 -3.17 3.52 -4.76
N ARG A 80 -3.68 4.16 -3.69
CA ARG A 80 -3.77 5.63 -3.61
C ARG A 80 -2.38 6.26 -3.55
N LEU A 81 -1.48 5.68 -2.76
CA LEU A 81 -0.10 6.15 -2.62
C LEU A 81 0.64 6.12 -3.97
N ARG A 82 0.58 5.00 -4.69
CA ARG A 82 1.21 4.84 -6.02
C ARG A 82 0.61 5.75 -7.09
N LYS A 83 -0.70 5.99 -7.05
CA LYS A 83 -1.38 6.93 -7.98
C LYS A 83 -0.86 8.36 -7.83
N VAL A 84 -0.52 8.79 -6.63
CA VAL A 84 0.07 10.11 -6.38
C VAL A 84 1.55 10.10 -6.71
N TYR A 85 2.30 9.07 -6.29
CA TYR A 85 3.73 8.96 -6.58
C TYR A 85 4.03 9.06 -8.09
N LYS A 86 3.29 8.33 -8.94
CA LYS A 86 3.49 8.42 -10.40
C LYS A 86 3.26 9.83 -10.95
N LYS A 87 2.29 10.58 -10.39
CA LYS A 87 2.02 11.96 -10.81
C LYS A 87 3.15 12.88 -10.38
N LEU A 88 3.64 12.73 -9.14
CA LEU A 88 4.75 13.50 -8.61
C LEU A 88 6.03 13.29 -9.43
N LEU A 89 6.34 12.06 -9.82
CA LEU A 89 7.48 11.76 -10.69
C LEU A 89 7.37 12.49 -12.04
N LEU A 90 6.21 12.41 -12.68
CA LEU A 90 5.98 13.05 -13.98
C LEU A 90 6.08 14.58 -13.88
N TRP A 91 5.39 15.18 -12.91
CA TRP A 91 5.40 16.63 -12.71
C TRP A 91 6.75 17.15 -12.26
N GLY A 92 7.47 16.41 -11.42
CA GLY A 92 8.84 16.73 -11.02
C GLY A 92 9.80 16.77 -12.20
N ALA A 93 9.70 15.80 -13.12
CA ALA A 93 10.52 15.76 -14.33
C ALA A 93 10.21 16.92 -15.29
N VAL A 94 8.92 17.23 -15.48
CA VAL A 94 8.48 18.40 -16.27
C VAL A 94 8.98 19.70 -15.64
N GLY A 95 8.82 19.85 -14.33
CA GLY A 95 9.28 21.02 -13.57
C GLY A 95 10.78 21.23 -13.66
N LEU A 96 11.58 20.17 -13.48
CA LEU A 96 13.04 20.26 -13.58
C LEU A 96 13.49 20.64 -15.00
N THR A 97 12.84 20.06 -16.02
CA THR A 97 13.15 20.39 -17.42
C THR A 97 12.80 21.85 -17.73
N ALA A 98 11.64 22.33 -17.27
CA ALA A 98 11.22 23.72 -17.43
C ALA A 98 12.16 24.68 -16.68
N PHE A 99 12.58 24.33 -15.46
CA PHE A 99 13.52 25.12 -14.69
C PHE A 99 14.87 25.26 -15.39
N ALA A 100 15.42 24.15 -15.89
CA ALA A 100 16.69 24.15 -16.60
C ALA A 100 16.60 24.97 -17.92
N PHE A 101 15.46 24.92 -18.60
CA PHE A 101 15.17 25.76 -19.77
C PHE A 101 15.16 27.26 -19.42
N VAL A 102 14.47 27.64 -18.33
CA VAL A 102 14.42 29.04 -17.87
C VAL A 102 15.81 29.56 -17.53
N ILE A 103 16.65 28.76 -16.86
CA ILE A 103 18.06 29.12 -16.60
C ILE A 103 18.79 29.39 -17.91
N GLY A 104 18.71 28.46 -18.87
CA GLY A 104 19.38 28.60 -20.17
C GLY A 104 19.02 29.91 -20.88
N VAL A 105 17.73 30.25 -20.90
CA VAL A 105 17.22 31.52 -21.46
C VAL A 105 17.73 32.73 -20.66
N ALA A 106 17.64 32.70 -19.33
CA ALA A 106 18.07 33.81 -18.47
C ALA A 106 19.57 34.12 -18.61
N THR A 107 20.38 33.12 -18.92
CA THR A 107 21.82 33.27 -19.18
C THR A 107 22.17 33.56 -20.64
N ASN A 108 21.18 33.79 -21.52
CA ASN A 108 21.34 34.02 -22.96
C ASN A 108 22.18 32.93 -23.66
N LEU A 109 22.03 31.66 -23.27
CA LEU A 109 22.72 30.59 -23.98
C LEU A 109 22.22 30.51 -25.42
N ALA A 110 23.15 30.32 -26.36
CA ALA A 110 22.78 29.97 -27.72
C ALA A 110 22.02 28.64 -27.71
N PHE A 111 21.07 28.46 -28.63
CA PHE A 111 20.25 27.25 -28.68
C PHE A 111 21.09 25.97 -28.72
N ARG A 112 22.21 25.98 -29.47
CA ARG A 112 23.16 24.86 -29.54
C ARG A 112 23.72 24.50 -28.16
N ASP A 113 24.14 25.50 -27.39
CA ASP A 113 24.76 25.30 -26.08
C ASP A 113 23.72 24.82 -25.06
N MET A 114 22.47 25.26 -25.20
CA MET A 114 21.36 24.76 -24.39
C MET A 114 21.06 23.29 -24.68
N VAL A 115 21.12 22.86 -25.94
CA VAL A 115 21.00 21.43 -26.30
C VAL A 115 22.11 20.61 -25.68
N LEU A 116 23.37 21.03 -25.83
CA LEU A 116 24.52 20.26 -25.36
C LEU A 116 24.67 20.26 -23.84
N SER A 117 24.39 21.39 -23.18
CA SER A 117 24.65 21.57 -21.75
C SER A 117 23.45 21.26 -20.86
N VAL A 118 22.23 21.32 -21.41
CA VAL A 118 20.99 21.12 -20.63
C VAL A 118 20.24 19.86 -21.08
N PHE A 119 19.83 19.80 -22.35
CA PHE A 119 18.95 18.72 -22.81
C PHE A 119 19.65 17.36 -22.88
N VAL A 120 20.89 17.30 -23.36
CA VAL A 120 21.65 16.03 -23.46
C VAL A 120 21.84 15.39 -22.07
N PRO A 121 22.28 16.11 -21.01
CA PRO A 121 22.36 15.54 -19.67
C PRO A 121 21.01 15.16 -19.03
N VAL A 122 19.93 15.86 -19.37
CA VAL A 122 18.58 15.61 -18.82
C VAL A 122 17.87 14.43 -19.50
N ALA A 123 18.19 14.13 -20.76
CA ALA A 123 17.59 13.03 -21.52
C ALA A 123 17.59 11.66 -20.80
N PRO A 124 18.71 11.16 -20.21
CA PRO A 124 18.69 9.88 -19.50
C PRO A 124 17.77 9.89 -18.27
N MET A 125 17.66 11.03 -17.57
CA MET A 125 16.74 11.20 -16.45
C MET A 125 15.28 11.10 -16.93
N LEU A 126 14.92 11.79 -18.01
CA LEU A 126 13.57 11.68 -18.60
C LEU A 126 13.25 10.25 -19.04
N GLY A 127 14.21 9.56 -19.66
CA GLY A 127 14.06 8.15 -20.02
C GLY A 127 13.83 7.26 -18.80
N TRP A 128 14.55 7.50 -17.69
CA TRP A 128 14.31 6.80 -16.43
C TRP A 128 12.92 7.10 -15.86
N VAL A 129 12.48 8.36 -15.81
CA VAL A 129 11.16 8.76 -15.31
C VAL A 129 10.03 8.10 -16.10
N ILE A 130 10.15 8.03 -17.43
CA ILE A 130 9.14 7.37 -18.27
C ILE A 130 9.06 5.87 -17.94
N ARG A 131 10.20 5.20 -17.78
CA ARG A 131 10.24 3.78 -17.40
C ARG A 131 9.64 3.56 -16.01
N GLU A 132 10.03 4.37 -15.04
CA GLU A 132 9.52 4.29 -13.67
C GLU A 132 8.01 4.56 -13.63
N HIS A 133 7.51 5.57 -14.36
CA HIS A 133 6.09 5.86 -14.47
C HIS A 133 5.30 4.68 -15.05
N ARG A 134 5.84 3.99 -16.07
CA ARG A 134 5.22 2.77 -16.63
C ARG A 134 5.22 1.63 -15.61
N SER A 135 6.34 1.40 -14.92
CA SER A 135 6.43 0.40 -13.85
C SER A 135 5.39 0.66 -12.76
N GLN A 136 5.21 1.90 -12.32
CA GLN A 136 4.19 2.26 -11.33
C GLN A 136 2.75 2.02 -11.85
N ILE A 137 2.48 2.17 -13.15
CA ILE A 137 1.18 1.80 -13.74
C ILE A 137 0.95 0.29 -13.63
N GLU A 138 1.95 -0.52 -13.98
CA GLU A 138 1.87 -1.99 -13.88
C GLU A 138 1.66 -2.43 -12.43
N THR A 139 2.37 -1.82 -11.48
CA THR A 139 2.18 -2.08 -10.05
C THR A 139 0.77 -1.73 -9.57
N ILE A 140 0.19 -0.61 -10.02
CA ILE A 140 -1.19 -0.24 -9.72
C ILE A 140 -2.18 -1.26 -10.30
N ILE A 141 -1.94 -1.75 -11.52
CA ILE A 141 -2.78 -2.79 -12.14
C ILE A 141 -2.73 -4.08 -11.32
N SER A 142 -1.54 -4.51 -10.87
CA SER A 142 -1.38 -5.68 -10.01
C SER A 142 -2.14 -5.53 -8.68
N LEU A 143 -2.10 -4.35 -8.04
CA LEU A 143 -2.90 -4.08 -6.85
C LEU A 143 -4.40 -4.07 -7.13
N GLN A 144 -4.82 -3.61 -8.30
CA GLN A 144 -6.23 -3.64 -8.69
C GLN A 144 -6.71 -5.10 -8.82
N GLN A 145 -5.93 -5.98 -9.45
CA GLN A 145 -6.23 -7.42 -9.50
C GLN A 145 -6.27 -8.07 -8.11
N LEU A 146 -5.49 -7.54 -7.17
CA LEU A 146 -5.50 -7.98 -5.78
C LEU A 146 -6.78 -7.53 -5.05
N LYS A 147 -7.24 -6.31 -5.35
CA LYS A 147 -8.53 -5.80 -4.89
C LYS A 147 -9.70 -6.59 -5.48
N ASP A 148 -9.64 -6.95 -6.76
CA ASP A 148 -10.69 -7.72 -7.42
C ASP A 148 -10.81 -9.12 -6.78
N ALA A 149 -9.68 -9.76 -6.45
CA ALA A 149 -9.67 -11.02 -5.69
C ALA A 149 -10.22 -10.87 -4.26
N PHE A 150 -9.99 -9.72 -3.61
CA PHE A 150 -10.69 -9.40 -2.37
C PHE A 150 -12.20 -9.31 -2.60
N ASP A 151 -12.66 -8.63 -3.66
CA ASP A 151 -14.09 -8.44 -3.91
C ASP A 151 -14.80 -9.80 -4.10
N GLU A 152 -14.18 -10.73 -4.84
CA GLU A 152 -14.67 -12.10 -5.00
C GLU A 152 -14.77 -12.86 -3.67
N LEU A 153 -13.74 -12.75 -2.83
CA LEU A 153 -13.71 -13.41 -1.52
C LEU A 153 -14.70 -12.77 -0.54
N TRP A 154 -14.88 -11.47 -0.61
CA TRP A 154 -15.85 -10.71 0.18
C TRP A 154 -17.28 -11.15 -0.14
N GLU A 155 -17.62 -11.29 -1.42
CA GLU A 155 -18.94 -11.79 -1.83
C GLU A 155 -19.21 -13.22 -1.34
N LYS A 156 -18.20 -14.10 -1.38
CA LYS A 156 -18.30 -15.45 -0.80
C LYS A 156 -18.58 -15.40 0.71
N ALA A 157 -17.81 -14.59 1.44
CA ALA A 157 -17.97 -14.42 2.88
C ALA A 157 -19.36 -13.87 3.26
N LEU A 158 -19.94 -12.97 2.45
CA LEU A 158 -21.29 -12.44 2.69
C LEU A 158 -22.42 -13.43 2.36
N ARG A 159 -22.16 -14.47 1.56
CA ARG A 159 -23.13 -15.53 1.25
C ARG A 159 -23.19 -16.63 2.32
N GLY A 160 -22.27 -16.62 3.29
CA GLY A 160 -22.12 -17.70 4.25
C GLY A 160 -21.44 -18.94 3.66
N ASP A 161 -20.65 -18.79 2.59
CA ASP A 161 -19.78 -19.86 2.09
C ASP A 161 -18.78 -20.22 3.22
N GLY A 162 -18.57 -21.51 3.49
CA GLY A 162 -18.02 -22.00 4.78
C GLY A 162 -16.71 -21.36 5.26
N ASP A 163 -16.64 -21.06 6.57
CA ASP A 163 -15.57 -20.29 7.23
C ASP A 163 -14.13 -20.74 6.91
N LEU A 164 -13.91 -22.06 6.75
CA LEU A 164 -12.58 -22.60 6.43
C LEU A 164 -12.09 -22.20 5.03
N ASP A 165 -12.99 -22.06 4.06
CA ASP A 165 -12.64 -21.61 2.71
C ASP A 165 -12.27 -20.11 2.72
N ILE A 166 -12.98 -19.31 3.53
CA ILE A 166 -12.72 -17.88 3.66
C ILE A 166 -11.39 -17.61 4.36
N GLU A 167 -11.04 -18.37 5.40
CA GLU A 167 -9.74 -18.24 6.06
C GLU A 167 -8.58 -18.59 5.12
N SER A 168 -8.71 -19.68 4.35
CA SER A 168 -7.71 -20.05 3.34
C SER A 168 -7.57 -18.96 2.28
N GLY A 169 -8.69 -18.43 1.79
CA GLY A 169 -8.69 -17.33 0.84
C GLY A 169 -8.04 -16.06 1.40
N ALA A 170 -8.31 -15.71 2.66
CA ALA A 170 -7.70 -14.56 3.32
C ALA A 170 -6.18 -14.74 3.46
N ARG A 171 -5.72 -15.96 3.75
CA ARG A 171 -4.30 -16.30 3.81
C ARG A 171 -3.63 -16.18 2.43
N ASP A 172 -4.27 -16.66 1.38
CA ASP A 172 -3.75 -16.54 0.00
C ASP A 172 -3.73 -15.08 -0.48
N LEU A 173 -4.72 -14.27 -0.07
CA LEU A 173 -4.73 -12.84 -0.32
C LEU A 173 -3.56 -12.14 0.38
N GLN A 174 -3.31 -12.46 1.66
CA GLN A 174 -2.18 -11.91 2.42
C GLN A 174 -0.84 -12.29 1.80
N ASP A 175 -0.66 -13.52 1.32
CA ASP A 175 0.56 -13.94 0.64
C ASP A 175 0.86 -13.08 -0.60
N ARG A 176 -0.17 -12.78 -1.37
CA ARG A 176 -0.06 -11.90 -2.54
C ARG A 176 0.23 -10.46 -2.14
N ILE A 177 -0.32 -9.97 -1.02
CA ILE A 177 0.06 -8.67 -0.43
C ILE A 177 1.54 -8.66 -0.04
N PHE A 178 2.02 -9.71 0.62
CA PHE A 178 3.42 -9.85 1.00
C PHE A 178 4.34 -9.87 -0.22
N GLN A 179 4.05 -10.71 -1.22
CA GLN A 179 4.80 -10.79 -2.48
C GLN A 179 4.82 -9.43 -3.19
N HIS A 180 3.71 -8.70 -3.15
CA HIS A 180 3.66 -7.34 -3.68
C HIS A 180 4.64 -6.42 -2.94
N ARG A 181 4.67 -6.42 -1.60
CA ARG A 181 5.60 -5.60 -0.80
C ARG A 181 7.06 -5.98 -1.01
N THR A 182 7.39 -7.25 -1.26
CA THR A 182 8.78 -7.67 -1.50
C THR A 182 9.29 -7.27 -2.87
N ASN A 183 8.41 -7.24 -3.87
CA ASN A 183 8.79 -7.05 -5.27
C ASN A 183 8.69 -5.60 -5.74
N ASN A 184 8.07 -4.71 -4.96
CA ASN A 184 7.89 -3.31 -5.33
C ASN A 184 8.68 -2.38 -4.39
N PRO A 185 9.36 -1.36 -4.94
CA PRO A 185 10.11 -0.41 -4.14
C PRO A 185 9.21 0.32 -3.13
N LEU A 186 9.78 0.56 -1.94
CA LEU A 186 9.18 1.42 -0.93
C LEU A 186 9.04 2.83 -1.49
N ILE A 187 7.89 3.45 -1.21
CA ILE A 187 7.63 4.83 -1.55
C ILE A 187 8.20 5.71 -0.43
N PHE A 188 8.68 6.89 -0.78
CA PHE A 188 9.25 7.82 0.20
C PHE A 188 8.23 8.20 1.29
N ASP A 189 8.67 8.17 2.55
CA ASP A 189 7.85 8.45 3.73
C ASP A 189 7.12 9.80 3.68
N TRP A 190 7.72 10.83 3.07
CA TRP A 190 7.07 12.14 2.96
C TRP A 190 5.79 12.12 2.11
N ILE A 191 5.68 11.19 1.15
CA ILE A 191 4.46 11.03 0.33
C ILE A 191 3.37 10.38 1.19
N TYR A 192 3.77 9.43 2.05
CA TYR A 192 2.88 8.86 3.02
C TYR A 192 2.32 9.93 3.96
N ASP A 193 3.18 10.79 4.50
CA ASP A 193 2.77 11.89 5.39
C ASP A 193 1.85 12.90 4.70
N LEU A 194 2.13 13.23 3.43
CA LEU A 194 1.30 14.14 2.62
C LEU A 194 -0.13 13.62 2.41
N LEU A 195 -0.29 12.31 2.18
CA LEU A 195 -1.58 11.70 1.85
C LEU A 195 -2.30 11.09 3.05
N ARG A 196 -1.65 11.06 4.21
CA ARG A 196 -2.12 10.33 5.39
C ARG A 196 -3.56 10.69 5.74
N LYS A 197 -3.85 11.98 5.90
CA LYS A 197 -5.17 12.46 6.31
C LYS A 197 -6.29 11.99 5.36
N GLU A 198 -6.12 12.22 4.06
CA GLU A 198 -7.09 11.81 3.05
C GLU A 198 -7.24 10.28 2.99
N ASN A 199 -6.12 9.55 3.14
CA ASN A 199 -6.14 8.10 3.15
C ASN A 199 -6.82 7.52 4.39
N GLU A 200 -6.61 8.09 5.57
CA GLU A 200 -7.26 7.69 6.83
C GLU A 200 -8.76 7.94 6.77
N ASP A 201 -9.19 9.14 6.34
CA ASP A 201 -10.61 9.48 6.19
C ASP A 201 -11.30 8.50 5.21
N GLY A 202 -10.67 8.22 4.07
CA GLY A 202 -11.18 7.28 3.08
C GLY A 202 -11.18 5.82 3.54
N THR A 203 -10.17 5.41 4.32
CA THR A 203 -10.12 4.05 4.89
C THR A 203 -11.17 3.88 5.98
N ARG A 204 -11.36 4.86 6.86
CA ARG A 204 -12.41 4.84 7.89
C ARG A 204 -13.81 4.73 7.29
N ALA A 205 -14.14 5.59 6.34
CA ALA A 205 -15.44 5.55 5.68
C ALA A 205 -15.69 4.20 4.98
N ALA A 206 -14.67 3.63 4.34
CA ALA A 206 -14.78 2.31 3.71
C ALA A 206 -14.96 1.19 4.75
N ALA A 207 -14.22 1.23 5.86
CA ALA A 207 -14.33 0.25 6.94
C ALA A 207 -15.73 0.28 7.57
N GLU A 208 -16.26 1.46 7.88
CA GLU A 208 -17.62 1.63 8.40
C GLU A 208 -18.69 1.07 7.46
N GLN A 209 -18.54 1.30 6.15
CA GLN A 209 -19.46 0.75 5.15
C GLN A 209 -19.42 -0.78 5.11
N LEU A 210 -18.24 -1.38 5.12
CA LEU A 210 -18.08 -2.85 5.08
C LEU A 210 -18.58 -3.50 6.37
N VAL A 211 -18.28 -2.92 7.53
CA VAL A 211 -18.84 -3.33 8.83
C VAL A 211 -20.37 -3.30 8.80
N GLY A 212 -20.94 -2.21 8.27
CA GLY A 212 -22.39 -2.07 8.13
C GLY A 212 -23.02 -3.10 7.19
N GLN A 213 -22.31 -3.56 6.15
CA GLN A 213 -22.78 -4.66 5.29
C GLN A 213 -22.85 -5.97 6.07
N VAL A 214 -21.79 -6.32 6.81
CA VAL A 214 -21.71 -7.54 7.61
C VAL A 214 -22.79 -7.58 8.67
N GLN A 215 -22.97 -6.49 9.43
CA GLN A 215 -24.01 -6.40 10.46
C GLN A 215 -25.42 -6.65 9.89
N ARG A 216 -25.72 -6.17 8.68
CA ARG A 216 -27.01 -6.43 8.03
C ARG A 216 -27.19 -7.90 7.66
N VAL A 217 -26.13 -8.60 7.25
CA VAL A 217 -26.18 -10.03 6.95
C VAL A 217 -26.41 -10.82 8.23
N LEU A 218 -25.61 -10.58 9.26
CA LEU A 218 -25.73 -11.27 10.55
C LEU A 218 -27.10 -11.05 11.22
N ASN A 219 -27.65 -9.83 11.12
CA ASN A 219 -28.98 -9.53 11.65
C ASN A 219 -30.10 -10.26 10.88
N LYS A 220 -29.95 -10.48 9.57
CA LYS A 220 -30.92 -11.25 8.78
C LYS A 220 -30.89 -12.73 9.14
N GLU A 221 -29.70 -13.30 9.32
CA GLU A 221 -29.53 -14.69 9.74
C GLU A 221 -30.08 -14.94 11.15
N SER A 222 -29.92 -13.97 12.06
CA SER A 222 -30.46 -14.07 13.43
C SER A 222 -31.99 -13.97 13.49
N ALA A 223 -32.64 -13.47 12.43
CA ALA A 223 -34.08 -13.28 12.34
C ALA A 223 -34.78 -14.37 11.51
N ALA A 224 -34.03 -15.25 10.85
CA ALA A 224 -34.51 -16.37 10.04
C ALA A 224 -34.52 -17.66 10.87
#